data_AF-A0A0F9U8H5-F1
#
_entry.id   AF-A0A0F9U8H5-F1
#
_cell.length_a   1.000
_cell.length_b   1.000
_cell.length_c   1.000
_cell.angle_alpha   90.00
_cell.angle_beta   90.00
_cell.angle_gamma   90.00
#
_symmetry.space_group_name_H-M   'P 1'
#
loop_
_entity.id
_entity.type
_entity.pdbx_description
1 polymer ?
#
loop_
_entity_poly.entity_id
_entity_poly.type
_entity_poly.pdbx_seq_one_letter_code
_entity_poly.pdbx_strand_id
1 'polypeptide(L)'
;MTERTVKIEDDLDEIIEGLKEEILDNFKEYFNDNTGMSDFDQYYQAQGCDLAHEASDSWTPIYYSHIDGLYYLYGNEFDEAYSNAGIGDGNEDNHRQVAIYCYISDKGFEYQKEIETAFDEWLADGETEEGSGKMPWDYLG
;
A
#
# COMPACT_ATOMS: atom_id res chain seq x y z
N MET A 1 11.57 39.80 -19.76
CA MET A 1 10.90 38.82 -18.89
C MET A 1 10.93 37.52 -19.65
N THR A 2 11.55 36.48 -19.09
CA THR A 2 11.66 35.19 -19.77
C THR A 2 10.71 34.24 -19.07
N GLU A 3 9.79 33.67 -19.83
CA GLU A 3 8.88 32.64 -19.37
C GLU A 3 9.61 31.29 -19.33
N ARG A 4 9.31 30.48 -18.32
CA ARG A 4 9.78 29.10 -18.20
C ARG A 4 8.57 28.21 -17.96
N THR A 5 8.53 27.10 -18.69
CA THR A 5 7.52 26.05 -18.50
C THR A 5 8.18 24.87 -17.79
N VAL A 6 7.56 24.39 -16.73
CA VAL A 6 7.93 23.15 -16.04
C VAL A 6 6.82 22.13 -16.30
N LYS A 7 7.21 20.89 -16.57
CA LYS A 7 6.29 19.75 -16.64
C LYS A 7 6.54 18.89 -15.41
N ILE A 8 5.48 18.53 -14.72
CA ILE A 8 5.50 17.64 -13.56
C ILE A 8 4.68 16.42 -13.97
N GLU A 9 5.24 15.24 -13.75
CA GLU A 9 4.52 13.97 -13.91
C GLU A 9 3.71 13.75 -12.63
N ASP A 10 2.42 13.49 -12.81
CA ASP A 10 1.46 13.27 -11.74
C ASP A 10 0.92 11.85 -11.90
N ASP A 11 1.57 10.94 -11.20
CA ASP A 11 1.37 9.49 -11.26
C ASP A 11 1.10 8.91 -9.86
N LEU A 12 0.73 9.75 -8.89
CA LEU A 12 0.45 9.30 -7.52
C LEU A 12 -0.62 8.21 -7.50
N ASP A 13 -1.70 8.39 -8.28
CA ASP A 13 -2.77 7.39 -8.39
C ASP A 13 -2.24 6.07 -8.99
N GLU A 14 -1.36 6.12 -10.00
CA GLU A 14 -0.75 4.92 -10.59
C GLU A 14 0.16 4.19 -9.59
N ILE A 15 0.92 4.93 -8.79
CA ILE A 15 1.74 4.41 -7.70
C ILE A 15 0.87 3.68 -6.66
N ILE A 16 -0.24 4.29 -6.25
CA ILE A 16 -1.14 3.70 -5.26
C ILE A 16 -1.86 2.47 -5.80
N GLU A 17 -2.30 2.48 -7.06
CA GLU A 17 -2.92 1.29 -7.66
C GLU A 17 -1.91 0.15 -7.82
N GLY A 18 -0.69 0.46 -8.25
CA GLY A 18 0.40 -0.54 -8.32
C GLY A 18 0.74 -1.16 -6.97
N LEU A 19 0.78 -0.35 -5.91
CA LEU A 19 0.94 -0.81 -4.53
C LEU A 19 -0.15 -1.81 -4.14
N LYS A 20 -1.42 -1.48 -4.42
CA LYS A 20 -2.56 -2.34 -4.10
C LYS A 20 -2.48 -3.67 -4.85
N GLU A 21 -2.17 -3.63 -6.14
CA GLU A 21 -1.99 -4.85 -6.94
C GLU A 21 -0.91 -5.77 -6.35
N GLU A 22 0.23 -5.21 -5.93
CA GLU A 22 1.31 -5.97 -5.33
C GLU A 22 0.92 -6.57 -3.96
N ILE A 23 0.28 -5.79 -3.09
CA ILE A 23 -0.23 -6.28 -1.79
C ILE A 23 -1.25 -7.41 -2.01
N LEU A 24 -2.14 -7.24 -2.97
CA LEU A 24 -3.16 -8.23 -3.30
C LEU A 24 -2.53 -9.53 -3.82
N ASP A 25 -1.59 -9.44 -4.75
CA ASP A 25 -0.91 -10.60 -5.31
C ASP A 25 -0.10 -11.36 -4.25
N ASN A 26 0.55 -10.64 -3.34
CA ASN A 26 1.22 -11.20 -2.17
C ASN A 26 0.25 -11.97 -1.24
N PHE A 27 -0.92 -11.40 -0.97
CA PHE A 27 -1.95 -12.08 -0.18
C PHE A 27 -2.49 -13.32 -0.90
N LYS A 28 -2.75 -13.22 -2.22
CA LYS A 28 -3.21 -14.35 -3.05
C LYS A 28 -2.22 -15.50 -3.02
N GLU A 29 -0.93 -15.22 -3.17
CA GLU A 29 0.12 -16.23 -3.13
C GLU A 29 0.12 -16.94 -1.78
N TYR A 30 0.14 -16.18 -0.67
CA TYR A 30 0.08 -16.75 0.67
C TYR A 30 -1.16 -17.62 0.90
N PHE A 31 -2.33 -17.11 0.52
CA PHE A 31 -3.59 -17.81 0.75
C PHE A 31 -3.67 -19.11 -0.04
N ASN A 32 -3.19 -19.11 -1.29
CA ASN A 32 -3.14 -20.33 -2.11
C ASN A 32 -2.21 -21.40 -1.52
N ASP A 33 -1.15 -21.00 -0.84
CA ASP A 33 -0.23 -21.92 -0.13
C ASP A 33 -0.77 -22.31 1.26
N ASN A 34 -1.72 -21.56 1.80
CA ASN A 34 -2.28 -21.72 3.15
C ASN A 34 -3.81 -21.79 3.15
N THR A 35 -4.40 -22.59 2.26
CA THR A 35 -5.87 -22.73 2.05
C THR A 35 -6.72 -23.12 3.27
N GLY A 36 -6.09 -23.48 4.40
CA GLY A 36 -6.76 -23.72 5.68
C GLY A 36 -6.80 -22.50 6.61
N MET A 37 -6.31 -21.35 6.14
CA MET A 37 -6.37 -20.08 6.87
C MET A 37 -7.82 -19.74 7.18
N SER A 38 -8.09 -19.46 8.44
CA SER A 38 -9.43 -19.17 8.99
C SER A 38 -9.45 -17.86 9.78
N ASP A 39 -8.34 -17.13 9.73
CA ASP A 39 -8.10 -15.91 10.48
C ASP A 39 -7.02 -15.11 9.74
N PHE A 40 -7.33 -13.86 9.40
CA PHE A 40 -6.41 -12.97 8.69
C PHE A 40 -5.16 -12.65 9.50
N ASP A 41 -5.24 -12.70 10.84
CA ASP A 41 -4.08 -12.50 11.72
C ASP A 41 -2.96 -13.52 11.44
N GLN A 42 -3.29 -14.70 10.91
CA GLN A 42 -2.29 -15.69 10.50
C GLN A 42 -1.43 -15.17 9.34
N TYR A 43 -2.03 -14.47 8.38
CA TYR A 43 -1.28 -13.80 7.31
C TYR A 43 -0.52 -12.59 7.86
N TYR A 44 -1.19 -11.75 8.66
CA TYR A 44 -0.59 -10.53 9.18
C TYR A 44 0.67 -10.80 10.01
N GLN A 45 0.64 -11.79 10.89
CA GLN A 45 1.77 -12.19 11.74
C GLN A 45 2.87 -12.94 11.00
N ALA A 46 2.53 -13.66 9.92
CA ALA A 46 3.51 -14.41 9.15
C ALA A 46 4.32 -13.50 8.23
N GLN A 47 3.66 -12.57 7.55
CA GLN A 47 4.29 -11.76 6.51
C GLN A 47 3.53 -10.49 6.10
N GLY A 48 2.25 -10.34 6.43
CA GLY A 48 1.44 -9.23 5.92
C GLY A 48 2.01 -7.84 6.24
N CYS A 49 2.46 -7.62 7.48
CA CYS A 49 3.07 -6.34 7.87
C CYS A 49 4.36 -6.05 7.08
N ASP A 50 5.23 -7.04 6.95
CA ASP A 50 6.51 -6.89 6.24
C ASP A 50 6.30 -6.65 4.74
N LEU A 51 5.36 -7.37 4.12
CA LEU A 51 5.05 -7.24 2.69
C LEU A 51 4.40 -5.90 2.33
N ALA A 52 3.60 -5.30 3.22
CA ALA A 52 3.13 -3.93 3.01
C ALA A 52 4.29 -2.92 3.00
N HIS A 53 5.25 -3.08 3.90
CA HIS A 53 6.43 -2.21 3.93
C HIS A 53 7.33 -2.42 2.71
N GLU A 54 7.55 -3.67 2.28
CA GLU A 54 8.33 -4.00 1.08
C GLU A 54 7.67 -3.44 -0.18
N ALA A 55 6.36 -3.65 -0.36
CA ALA A 55 5.62 -3.08 -1.48
C ALA A 55 5.67 -1.54 -1.46
N SER A 56 5.53 -0.92 -0.29
CA SER A 56 5.63 0.53 -0.15
C SER A 56 7.02 1.06 -0.56
N ASP A 57 8.08 0.33 -0.22
CA ASP A 57 9.44 0.67 -0.64
C ASP A 57 9.62 0.53 -2.16
N SER A 58 9.10 -0.55 -2.75
CA SER A 58 9.11 -0.79 -4.21
C SER A 58 8.44 0.33 -5.01
N TRP A 59 7.35 0.87 -4.48
CA TRP A 59 6.55 1.92 -5.13
C TRP A 59 6.96 3.35 -4.75
N THR A 60 7.88 3.51 -3.80
CA THR A 60 8.41 4.84 -3.45
C THR A 60 9.37 5.34 -4.55
N PRO A 61 9.14 6.55 -5.09
CA PRO A 61 10.00 7.10 -6.14
C PRO A 61 11.43 7.35 -5.63
N ILE A 62 12.41 7.05 -6.48
CA ILE A 62 13.84 7.20 -6.17
C ILE A 62 14.51 8.35 -6.94
N TYR A 63 13.86 8.88 -7.98
CA TYR A 63 14.41 9.95 -8.80
C TYR A 63 14.03 11.32 -8.22
N TYR A 64 15.02 12.18 -7.99
CA TYR A 64 14.80 13.51 -7.39
C TYR A 64 13.76 14.35 -8.12
N SER A 65 13.73 14.35 -9.45
CA SER A 65 12.75 15.13 -10.22
C SER A 65 11.32 14.66 -9.99
N HIS A 66 11.13 13.37 -9.73
CA HIS A 66 9.84 12.76 -9.47
C HIS A 66 9.39 13.03 -8.04
N ILE A 67 10.28 12.81 -7.07
CA ILE A 67 10.08 13.16 -5.65
C ILE A 67 9.69 14.64 -5.52
N ASP A 68 10.47 15.55 -6.12
CA ASP A 68 10.21 16.99 -6.05
C ASP A 68 8.90 17.37 -6.76
N GLY A 69 8.56 16.66 -7.84
CA GLY A 69 7.32 16.84 -8.58
C GLY A 69 6.09 16.47 -7.76
N LEU A 70 6.06 15.25 -7.23
CA LEU A 70 4.98 14.78 -6.37
C LEU A 70 4.87 15.62 -5.10
N TYR A 71 5.99 15.93 -4.45
CA TYR A 71 5.99 16.73 -3.24
C TYR A 71 5.53 18.18 -3.49
N TYR A 72 5.76 18.72 -4.70
CA TYR A 72 5.18 20.01 -5.10
C TYR A 72 3.65 19.96 -5.21
N LEU A 73 3.09 18.83 -5.66
CA LEU A 73 1.66 18.65 -5.85
C LEU A 73 0.92 18.28 -4.55
N TYR A 74 1.52 17.40 -3.73
CA TYR A 74 0.87 16.70 -2.61
C TYR A 74 1.64 16.80 -1.27
N GLY A 75 2.52 17.79 -1.14
CA GLY A 75 3.41 17.89 0.02
C GLY A 75 2.69 17.98 1.37
N ASN A 76 1.47 18.54 1.42
CA ASN A 76 0.72 18.64 2.68
C ASN A 76 0.27 17.25 3.17
N GLU A 77 -0.24 16.43 2.24
CA GLU A 77 -0.69 15.07 2.49
C GLU A 77 0.49 14.18 2.92
N PHE A 78 1.65 14.36 2.28
CA PHE A 78 2.87 13.64 2.64
C PHE A 78 3.41 14.06 4.02
N ASP A 79 3.41 15.35 4.34
CA ASP A 79 3.84 15.85 5.65
C ASP A 79 2.91 15.40 6.78
N GLU A 80 1.60 15.30 6.51
CA GLU A 80 0.63 14.73 7.45
C GLU A 80 0.92 13.25 7.70
N ALA A 81 1.12 12.45 6.65
CA ALA A 81 1.47 11.03 6.78
C ALA A 81 2.80 10.83 7.55
N TYR A 82 3.83 11.63 7.22
CA TYR A 82 5.10 11.62 7.95
C TYR A 82 4.91 11.93 9.44
N SER A 83 4.12 12.97 9.75
CA SER A 83 3.85 13.39 11.14
C SER A 83 3.10 12.30 11.91
N ASN A 84 2.14 11.64 11.27
CA ASN A 84 1.38 10.54 11.86
C ASN A 84 2.27 9.31 12.12
N ALA A 85 3.24 9.04 11.26
CA ALA A 85 4.18 7.95 11.43
C ALA A 85 5.23 8.19 12.53
N GLY A 86 5.51 9.45 12.87
CA GLY A 86 6.34 9.82 14.03
C GLY A 86 7.83 9.47 13.86
N ILE A 87 8.35 9.51 12.64
CA ILE A 87 9.69 8.98 12.28
C ILE A 87 10.80 10.05 12.38
N GLY A 88 10.47 11.32 12.59
CA GLY A 88 11.48 12.39 12.74
C GLY A 88 10.89 13.79 12.93
N ASP A 89 11.70 14.82 12.65
CA ASP A 89 11.33 16.24 12.86
C ASP A 89 11.19 17.06 11.56
N GLY A 90 11.38 16.41 10.41
CA GLY A 90 11.20 16.98 9.08
C GLY A 90 12.38 17.81 8.57
N ASN A 91 13.50 17.86 9.31
CA ASN A 91 14.71 18.55 8.88
C ASN A 91 15.76 17.61 8.24
N GLU A 92 15.41 16.35 7.99
CA GLU A 92 16.30 15.38 7.38
C GLU A 92 16.48 15.64 5.87
N ASP A 93 17.68 15.38 5.35
CA ASP A 93 18.01 15.61 3.93
C ASP A 93 17.10 14.81 2.96
N ASN A 94 16.55 13.69 3.43
CA ASN A 94 15.65 12.82 2.68
C ASN A 94 14.17 12.98 3.07
N HIS A 95 13.79 14.02 3.83
CA HIS A 95 12.42 14.25 4.33
C HIS A 95 11.35 13.98 3.28
N ARG A 96 11.47 14.58 2.08
CA ARG A 96 10.47 14.45 1.01
C ARG A 96 10.25 13.00 0.59
N GLN A 97 11.31 12.23 0.43
CA GLN A 97 11.21 10.83 0.03
C GLN A 97 10.60 10.00 1.15
N VAL A 98 11.01 10.24 2.40
CA VAL A 98 10.46 9.54 3.57
C VAL A 98 8.98 9.88 3.77
N ALA A 99 8.57 11.12 3.54
CA ALA A 99 7.19 11.55 3.64
C ALA A 99 6.30 10.87 2.58
N ILE A 100 6.79 10.75 1.34
CA ILE A 100 6.12 9.97 0.30
C ILE A 100 6.00 8.49 0.71
N TYR A 101 7.09 7.88 1.20
CA TYR A 101 7.06 6.51 1.71
C TYR A 101 6.01 6.32 2.82
N CYS A 102 5.95 7.25 3.78
CA CYS A 102 4.96 7.19 4.87
C CYS A 102 3.53 7.23 4.32
N TYR A 103 3.27 8.09 3.35
CA TYR A 103 1.97 8.18 2.70
C TYR A 103 1.61 6.90 1.94
N ILE A 104 2.52 6.37 1.13
CA ILE A 104 2.34 5.12 0.39
C ILE A 104 2.09 3.96 1.38
N SER A 105 2.86 3.89 2.46
CA SER A 105 2.70 2.86 3.49
C SER A 105 1.35 2.95 4.21
N ASP A 106 0.89 4.16 4.55
CA ASP A 106 -0.45 4.36 5.12
C ASP A 106 -1.54 3.84 4.17
N LYS A 107 -1.44 4.13 2.86
CA LYS A 107 -2.35 3.59 1.84
C LYS A 107 -2.27 2.08 1.68
N GLY A 108 -1.08 1.51 1.80
CA GLY A 108 -0.90 0.06 1.82
C GLY A 108 -1.61 -0.60 2.99
N PHE A 109 -1.50 -0.02 4.19
CA PHE A 109 -2.18 -0.54 5.39
C PHE A 109 -3.70 -0.30 5.38
N GLU A 110 -4.17 0.79 4.79
CA GLU A 110 -5.60 0.98 4.51
C GLU A 110 -6.12 -0.16 3.63
N TYR A 111 -5.42 -0.47 2.54
CA TYR A 111 -5.82 -1.53 1.62
C TYR A 111 -5.75 -2.93 2.26
N GLN A 112 -4.76 -3.20 3.12
CA GLN A 112 -4.73 -4.46 3.86
C GLN A 112 -5.97 -4.69 4.73
N LYS A 113 -6.53 -3.64 5.34
CA LYS A 113 -7.78 -3.73 6.10
C LYS A 113 -8.99 -4.01 5.21
N GLU A 114 -8.97 -3.53 3.97
CA GLU A 114 -9.99 -3.87 2.98
C GLU A 114 -9.91 -5.36 2.62
N ILE A 115 -8.69 -5.89 2.45
CA ILE A 115 -8.49 -7.33 2.22
C ILE A 115 -8.96 -8.15 3.42
N GLU A 116 -8.60 -7.75 4.63
CA GLU A 116 -9.06 -8.38 5.88
C GLU A 116 -10.59 -8.44 5.94
N THR A 117 -11.25 -7.30 5.68
CA THR A 117 -12.71 -7.20 5.70
C THR A 117 -13.34 -8.16 4.67
N ALA A 118 -12.83 -8.17 3.44
CA ALA A 118 -13.32 -9.06 2.38
C ALA A 118 -13.10 -10.54 2.71
N PHE A 119 -11.97 -10.87 3.36
CA PHE A 119 -11.67 -12.21 3.81
C PHE A 119 -12.63 -12.68 4.91
N ASP A 120 -12.91 -11.82 5.88
CA ASP A 120 -13.84 -12.10 6.98
C ASP A 120 -15.29 -12.26 6.48
N GLU A 121 -15.72 -11.43 5.54
CA GLU A 121 -17.02 -11.55 4.87
C GLU A 121 -17.13 -12.89 4.14
N TRP A 122 -16.10 -13.28 3.38
CA TRP A 122 -16.05 -14.59 2.71
C TRP A 122 -16.14 -15.77 3.70
N LEU A 123 -15.46 -15.68 4.85
CA LEU A 123 -15.55 -16.71 5.90
C LEU A 123 -16.96 -16.78 6.51
N ALA A 124 -17.60 -15.63 6.73
CA ALA A 124 -18.93 -15.54 7.33
C ALA A 124 -20.05 -16.07 6.41
N ASP A 125 -19.91 -15.90 5.09
CA ASP A 125 -20.88 -16.34 4.08
C ASP A 125 -21.02 -17.87 3.98
N GLY A 126 -20.11 -18.63 4.59
CA GLY A 126 -20.29 -20.07 4.77
C GLY A 126 -20.19 -20.91 3.50
N GLU A 127 -19.56 -20.41 2.41
CA GLU A 127 -19.12 -21.22 1.26
C GLU A 127 -17.96 -22.19 1.61
N THR A 128 -17.92 -22.71 2.84
CA THR A 128 -17.04 -23.81 3.23
C THR A 128 -17.76 -25.17 3.17
N GLU A 129 -19.00 -25.23 2.66
CA GLU A 129 -19.63 -26.50 2.26
C GLU A 129 -18.89 -27.09 1.04
N GLU A 130 -17.99 -28.03 1.32
CA GLU A 130 -17.34 -28.96 0.40
C GLU A 130 -16.38 -28.33 -0.64
N GLY A 131 -15.26 -27.80 -0.14
CA GLY A 131 -13.96 -28.17 -0.71
C GLY A 131 -13.42 -27.40 -1.92
N SER A 132 -13.82 -26.14 -2.15
CA SER A 132 -13.12 -25.33 -3.16
C SER A 132 -11.78 -24.77 -2.64
N GLY A 133 -11.63 -24.52 -1.34
CA GLY A 133 -10.40 -24.05 -0.70
C GLY A 133 -9.81 -22.76 -1.29
N LYS A 134 -10.58 -22.03 -2.11
CA LYS A 134 -10.14 -20.86 -2.87
C LYS A 134 -11.13 -19.72 -2.68
N MET A 135 -10.64 -18.63 -2.11
CA MET A 135 -11.37 -17.37 -1.99
C MET A 135 -11.70 -16.86 -3.41
N PRO A 136 -12.96 -16.50 -3.69
CA PRO A 136 -13.29 -15.74 -4.88
C PRO A 136 -12.66 -14.36 -4.74
N TRP A 137 -11.74 -13.98 -5.63
CA TRP A 137 -11.12 -12.65 -5.57
C TRP A 137 -12.10 -11.53 -5.91
N ASP A 138 -13.31 -11.87 -6.39
CA ASP A 138 -14.40 -10.94 -6.70
C ASP A 138 -14.93 -10.17 -5.47
N TYR A 139 -14.55 -10.59 -4.24
CA TYR A 139 -14.79 -9.83 -3.00
C TYR A 139 -13.87 -8.60 -2.86
N LEU A 140 -12.79 -8.53 -3.65
CA LEU A 140 -11.81 -7.46 -3.66
C LEU A 140 -12.09 -6.63 -4.91
N GLY A 141 -12.97 -5.62 -4.76
CA GLY A 141 -13.51 -4.79 -5.84
C GLY A 141 -12.52 -3.83 -6.47
#